data_AF-A0A7V8FM27-F1
#
_entry.id   AF-A0A7V8FM27-F1
#
_cell.length_a   1.000
_cell.length_b   1.000
_cell.length_c   1.000
_cell.angle_alpha   90.00
_cell.angle_beta   90.00
_cell.angle_gamma   90.00
#
_symmetry.space_group_name_H-M   'P 1'
#
loop_
_entity.id
_entity.type
_entity.pdbx_description
1 polymer ?
#
loop_
_entity_poly.entity_id
_entity_poly.type
_entity_poly.pdbx_seq_one_letter_code
_entity_poly.pdbx_strand_id
1 'polypeptide(L)'
;MTFRHWAATLALLLLAAGAAFLASGNALGGPATPPAALQETVLPPPRPQAQGRLPRVAIVAHNSNTELTDFVVPYGILQRSGAAEVWALGVEPSPIQLFPAFRVEPDAGIDAFDARHPDGADYVIVPAVHEDSDPRLLAWVQSQWRKGATVIGVCDGVWVLARAGLLDGRRATSHWYSRDALARQFPGTQWVSGQRYVVDQRIVTTTGVSASIPASLALVQTLAGPQRAQALARELGAAGWDTAHPSAEFRLTARHLATAAGNWLAFWGHERLQAALTPGGDDVALALVADAYARSYRTTVDSVSSGPATVRMASGLVFLPDTVRPPSTPSNTSALPRPTAPAVAALDQALVDIGQRYGQGTAAFVALQLEYPAGALARSINAAAATPAPAPAAAKTAGSTAENPWD
;
A
#
# COMPACT_ATOMS: atom_id res chain seq x y z
N MET A 1 -10.91 -10.43 -22.88
CA MET A 1 -12.04 -10.31 -21.94
C MET A 1 -11.80 -9.06 -21.09
N THR A 2 -12.74 -8.11 -21.08
CA THR A 2 -12.47 -6.69 -20.79
C THR A 2 -12.66 -6.30 -19.33
N PHE A 3 -11.85 -5.32 -18.90
CA PHE A 3 -11.81 -4.61 -17.60
C PHE A 3 -13.19 -4.30 -16.96
N ARG A 4 -14.23 -4.11 -17.80
CA ARG A 4 -15.62 -3.86 -17.37
C ARG A 4 -16.25 -5.04 -16.61
N HIS A 5 -15.81 -6.27 -16.84
CA HIS A 5 -16.32 -7.43 -16.09
C HIS A 5 -15.67 -7.51 -14.71
N TRP A 6 -14.42 -7.10 -14.54
CA TRP A 6 -13.67 -7.20 -13.29
C TRP A 6 -14.02 -6.09 -12.28
N ALA A 7 -14.24 -4.86 -12.73
CA ALA A 7 -14.79 -3.79 -11.90
C ALA A 7 -16.20 -4.14 -11.39
N ALA A 8 -16.98 -4.87 -12.21
CA ALA A 8 -18.27 -5.42 -11.78
C ALA A 8 -18.10 -6.53 -10.75
N THR A 9 -17.10 -7.43 -10.86
CA THR A 9 -16.84 -8.50 -9.88
C THR A 9 -16.35 -7.97 -8.53
N LEU A 10 -15.50 -6.92 -8.50
CA LEU A 10 -15.02 -6.32 -7.26
C LEU A 10 -16.13 -5.48 -6.59
N ALA A 11 -16.90 -4.73 -7.38
CA ALA A 11 -18.11 -4.08 -6.90
C ALA A 11 -19.14 -5.12 -6.44
N LEU A 12 -19.27 -6.27 -7.09
CA LEU A 12 -20.14 -7.39 -6.69
C LEU A 12 -19.63 -8.14 -5.45
N LEU A 13 -18.33 -8.22 -5.19
CA LEU A 13 -17.78 -8.80 -3.96
C LEU A 13 -17.97 -7.84 -2.78
N LEU A 14 -17.79 -6.53 -3.01
CA LEU A 14 -18.12 -5.48 -2.03
C LEU A 14 -19.65 -5.34 -1.82
N LEU A 15 -20.46 -5.54 -2.86
CA LEU A 15 -21.93 -5.54 -2.79
C LEU A 15 -22.52 -6.84 -2.25
N ALA A 16 -21.92 -8.01 -2.48
CA ALA A 16 -22.38 -9.29 -1.93
C ALA A 16 -22.09 -9.38 -0.43
N ALA A 17 -20.96 -8.82 0.02
CA ALA A 17 -20.71 -8.57 1.44
C ALA A 17 -21.70 -7.54 2.03
N GLY A 18 -22.08 -6.52 1.24
CA GLY A 18 -23.09 -5.51 1.63
C GLY A 18 -24.54 -5.99 1.64
N ALA A 19 -24.93 -6.92 0.76
CA ALA A 19 -26.29 -7.47 0.70
C ALA A 19 -26.57 -8.45 1.85
N ALA A 20 -25.55 -9.20 2.29
CA ALA A 20 -25.62 -10.01 3.51
C ALA A 20 -25.76 -9.15 4.78
N PHE A 21 -25.23 -7.91 4.76
CA PHE A 21 -25.33 -6.94 5.85
C PHE A 21 -26.74 -6.33 5.97
N LEU A 22 -27.42 -6.08 4.85
CA LEU A 22 -28.81 -5.59 4.85
C LEU A 22 -29.84 -6.65 5.27
N ALA A 23 -29.51 -7.95 5.14
CA ALA A 23 -30.37 -9.05 5.56
C ALA A 23 -30.24 -9.40 7.06
N SER A 24 -29.22 -8.91 7.76
CA SER A 24 -28.97 -9.18 9.18
C SER A 24 -28.99 -7.88 9.97
N GLY A 25 -30.20 -7.36 10.21
CA GLY A 25 -30.45 -6.12 10.95
C GLY A 25 -30.03 -6.18 12.42
N ASN A 26 -28.74 -6.25 12.71
CA ASN A 26 -28.17 -6.11 14.03
C ASN A 26 -27.05 -5.06 14.01
N ALA A 27 -27.43 -3.82 14.29
CA ALA A 27 -26.52 -2.85 14.86
C ALA A 27 -26.42 -3.13 16.37
N LEU A 28 -25.29 -3.64 16.85
CA LEU A 28 -24.91 -3.51 18.26
C LEU A 28 -23.38 -3.57 18.38
N GLY A 29 -22.76 -2.39 18.39
CA GLY A 29 -21.39 -2.22 18.86
C GLY A 29 -21.33 -2.49 20.36
N GLY A 30 -20.64 -3.54 20.77
CA GLY A 30 -20.30 -3.77 22.18
C GLY A 30 -19.28 -2.72 22.68
N PRO A 31 -19.25 -2.46 24.00
CA PRO A 31 -18.32 -1.50 24.58
C PRO A 31 -16.87 -1.93 24.33
N ALA A 32 -16.03 -0.97 23.94
CA ALA A 32 -14.60 -1.17 23.76
C ALA A 32 -13.97 -1.61 25.10
N THR A 33 -13.34 -2.78 25.09
CA THR A 33 -12.52 -3.27 26.20
C THR A 33 -11.40 -2.26 26.50
N PRO A 34 -11.15 -1.86 27.77
CA PRO A 34 -10.07 -0.94 28.10
C PRO A 34 -8.70 -1.51 27.65
N PRO A 35 -7.73 -0.65 27.31
CA PRO A 35 -6.46 -1.10 26.77
C PRO A 35 -5.72 -1.94 27.83
N ALA A 36 -5.50 -3.21 27.51
CA ALA A 36 -4.65 -4.09 28.29
C ALA A 36 -3.21 -3.53 28.35
N ALA A 37 -2.56 -3.78 29.49
CA ALA A 37 -1.21 -3.36 29.88
C ALA A 37 -0.16 -3.45 28.77
N LEU A 38 0.84 -2.55 28.84
CA LEU A 38 2.03 -2.39 27.99
C LEU A 38 2.19 -3.52 26.95
N GLN A 39 1.55 -3.31 25.80
CA GLN A 39 1.57 -4.28 24.71
C GLN A 39 2.97 -4.34 24.15
N GLU A 40 3.46 -5.54 23.82
CA GLU A 40 4.70 -5.70 23.06
C GLU A 40 4.57 -4.92 21.74
N THR A 41 5.23 -3.76 21.67
CA THR A 41 5.23 -2.86 20.50
C THR A 41 6.48 -3.03 19.66
N VAL A 42 7.44 -3.82 20.15
CA VAL A 42 8.72 -4.11 19.51
C VAL A 42 8.59 -5.41 18.75
N LEU A 43 8.97 -5.40 17.47
CA LEU A 43 8.98 -6.63 16.68
C LEU A 43 10.06 -7.58 17.22
N PRO A 44 9.86 -8.90 17.12
CA PRO A 44 10.86 -9.87 17.59
C PRO A 44 12.19 -9.67 16.86
N PRO A 45 13.34 -9.84 17.54
CA PRO A 45 14.63 -9.79 16.88
C PRO A 45 14.78 -10.92 15.85
N PRO A 46 15.73 -10.80 14.91
CA PRO A 46 16.06 -11.89 13.99
C PRO A 46 16.41 -13.18 14.74
N ARG A 47 16.18 -14.32 14.09
CA ARG A 47 16.55 -15.62 14.65
C ARG A 47 18.06 -15.65 14.99
N PRO A 48 18.49 -16.38 16.04
CA PRO A 48 19.90 -16.49 16.39
C PRO A 48 20.79 -17.00 15.23
N GLN A 49 20.26 -17.87 14.36
CA GLN A 49 20.98 -18.36 13.17
C GLN A 49 21.23 -17.28 12.09
N ALA A 50 20.68 -16.07 12.24
CA ALA A 50 21.00 -14.93 11.39
C ALA A 50 22.28 -14.20 11.82
N GLN A 51 22.90 -14.55 12.95
CA GLN A 51 24.15 -13.94 13.39
C GLN A 51 25.25 -14.08 12.33
N GLY A 52 25.91 -12.97 11.99
CA GLY A 52 26.98 -12.93 11.00
C GLY A 52 26.55 -12.68 9.55
N ARG A 53 25.25 -12.48 9.29
CA ARG A 53 24.72 -12.04 7.99
C ARG A 53 23.59 -11.02 8.17
N LEU A 54 23.20 -10.35 7.08
CA LEU A 54 21.96 -9.58 7.09
C LEU A 54 20.76 -10.53 7.28
N PRO A 55 19.77 -10.16 8.11
CA PRO A 55 18.51 -10.89 8.21
C PRO A 55 17.81 -10.96 6.85
N ARG A 56 17.25 -12.13 6.53
CA ARG A 56 16.52 -12.36 5.27
C ARG A 56 15.05 -12.05 5.47
N VAL A 57 14.53 -11.11 4.69
CA VAL A 57 13.13 -10.74 4.68
C VAL A 57 12.53 -11.15 3.34
N ALA A 58 11.59 -12.08 3.35
CA ALA A 58 10.86 -12.49 2.16
C ALA A 58 9.49 -11.78 2.13
N ILE A 59 9.20 -11.06 1.06
CA ILE A 59 7.89 -10.45 0.82
C ILE A 59 7.21 -11.29 -0.25
N VAL A 60 6.18 -12.05 0.14
CA VAL A 60 5.57 -13.06 -0.73
C VAL A 60 4.25 -12.57 -1.32
N ALA A 61 4.18 -12.47 -2.63
CA ALA A 61 2.98 -12.12 -3.37
C ALA A 61 2.33 -13.35 -4.01
N HIS A 62 1.01 -13.34 -4.11
CA HIS A 62 0.35 -14.11 -5.15
C HIS A 62 0.59 -13.42 -6.50
N ASN A 63 0.87 -14.18 -7.57
CA ASN A 63 1.23 -13.58 -8.87
C ASN A 63 0.06 -12.82 -9.54
N SER A 64 -1.17 -13.01 -9.06
CA SER A 64 -2.34 -12.25 -9.53
C SER A 64 -2.96 -11.43 -8.40
N ASN A 65 -3.00 -10.11 -8.59
CA ASN A 65 -3.68 -9.14 -7.74
C ASN A 65 -3.21 -9.16 -6.27
N THR A 66 -1.90 -8.96 -6.08
CA THR A 66 -1.36 -8.60 -4.76
C THR A 66 -1.45 -7.09 -4.56
N GLU A 67 -1.83 -6.64 -3.37
CA GLU A 67 -1.98 -5.23 -3.05
C GLU A 67 -0.66 -4.45 -3.22
N LEU A 68 -0.70 -3.41 -4.04
CA LEU A 68 0.45 -2.67 -4.55
C LEU A 68 1.26 -2.07 -3.42
N THR A 69 0.61 -1.33 -2.54
CA THR A 69 1.26 -0.64 -1.42
C THR A 69 1.76 -1.62 -0.37
N ASP A 70 1.01 -2.69 -0.09
CA ASP A 70 1.40 -3.68 0.92
C ASP A 70 2.64 -4.46 0.49
N PHE A 71 2.89 -4.56 -0.82
CA PHE A 71 4.08 -5.18 -1.38
C PHE A 71 5.25 -4.20 -1.55
N VAL A 72 5.03 -3.08 -2.27
CA VAL A 72 6.10 -2.15 -2.67
C VAL A 72 6.61 -1.32 -1.50
N VAL A 73 5.74 -0.90 -0.57
CA VAL A 73 6.14 -0.03 0.53
C VAL A 73 7.11 -0.75 1.49
N PRO A 74 6.80 -1.96 2.01
CA PRO A 74 7.75 -2.67 2.85
C PRO A 74 9.04 -3.02 2.12
N TYR A 75 8.96 -3.44 0.85
CA TYR A 75 10.15 -3.73 0.04
C TYR A 75 11.07 -2.50 -0.05
N GLY A 76 10.52 -1.36 -0.49
CA GLY A 76 11.28 -0.14 -0.70
C GLY A 76 11.87 0.42 0.59
N ILE A 77 11.12 0.40 1.69
CA ILE A 77 11.62 0.87 3.01
C ILE A 77 12.76 -0.03 3.50
N LEU A 78 12.60 -1.35 3.43
CA LEU A 78 13.62 -2.29 3.90
C LEU A 78 14.89 -2.23 3.03
N GLN A 79 14.75 -2.14 1.71
CA GLN A 79 15.91 -1.97 0.82
C GLN A 79 16.66 -0.66 1.09
N ARG A 80 15.93 0.46 1.18
CA ARG A 80 16.54 1.77 1.51
C ARG A 80 17.25 1.71 2.85
N SER A 81 16.72 0.97 3.82
CA SER A 81 17.32 0.88 5.16
C SER A 81 18.73 0.25 5.15
N GLY A 82 19.02 -0.66 4.23
CA GLY A 82 20.25 -1.48 4.23
C GLY A 82 20.33 -2.48 5.39
N ALA A 83 19.23 -2.71 6.11
CA ALA A 83 19.20 -3.51 7.34
C ALA A 83 18.88 -5.00 7.12
N ALA A 84 18.53 -5.39 5.89
CA ALA A 84 18.10 -6.74 5.55
C ALA A 84 18.48 -7.10 4.11
N GLU A 85 18.61 -8.39 3.86
CA GLU A 85 18.54 -8.98 2.52
C GLU A 85 17.06 -9.20 2.18
N VAL A 86 16.51 -8.38 1.29
CA VAL A 86 15.07 -8.35 0.97
C VAL A 86 14.81 -9.10 -0.33
N TRP A 87 13.85 -10.02 -0.31
CA TRP A 87 13.43 -10.83 -1.46
C TRP A 87 11.98 -10.51 -1.83
N ALA A 88 11.77 -10.06 -3.06
CA ALA A 88 10.45 -9.98 -3.69
C ALA A 88 10.12 -11.36 -4.28
N LEU A 89 9.14 -12.06 -3.71
CA LEU A 89 8.79 -13.41 -4.13
C LEU A 89 7.39 -13.44 -4.75
N GLY A 90 7.24 -14.21 -5.83
CA GLY A 90 5.95 -14.71 -6.29
C GLY A 90 5.74 -16.16 -5.87
N VAL A 91 4.50 -16.63 -5.80
CA VAL A 91 4.21 -18.08 -5.72
C VAL A 91 4.83 -18.81 -6.91
N GLU A 92 4.81 -18.17 -8.08
CA GLU A 92 5.50 -18.59 -9.31
C GLU A 92 6.62 -17.61 -9.66
N PRO A 93 7.62 -18.03 -10.47
CA PRO A 93 8.68 -17.13 -10.94
C PRO A 93 8.20 -16.14 -12.02
N SER A 94 6.93 -16.17 -12.40
CA SER A 94 6.34 -15.26 -13.39
C SER A 94 6.10 -13.86 -12.81
N PRO A 95 5.90 -12.82 -13.65
CA PRO A 95 5.58 -11.49 -13.17
C PRO A 95 4.40 -11.46 -12.19
N ILE A 96 4.51 -10.60 -11.18
CA ILE A 96 3.43 -10.33 -10.22
C ILE A 96 2.58 -9.20 -10.77
N GLN A 97 1.30 -9.47 -11.02
CA GLN A 97 0.30 -8.45 -11.23
C GLN A 97 -0.09 -7.85 -9.88
N LEU A 98 0.23 -6.58 -9.68
CA LEU A 98 -0.19 -5.83 -8.50
C LEU A 98 -1.57 -5.21 -8.74
N PHE A 99 -2.29 -4.95 -7.66
CA PHE A 99 -3.58 -4.28 -7.64
C PHE A 99 -3.46 -3.01 -6.79
N PRO A 100 -4.05 -1.87 -7.20
CA PRO A 100 -4.87 -1.68 -8.39
C PRO A 100 -4.07 -1.35 -9.66
N ALA A 101 -2.74 -1.22 -9.57
CA ALA A 101 -1.89 -0.82 -10.68
C ALA A 101 -0.54 -1.54 -10.65
N PHE A 102 0.10 -1.57 -11.82
CA PHE A 102 1.48 -2.03 -12.07
C PHE A 102 1.68 -3.54 -12.05
N ARG A 103 2.82 -3.92 -12.64
CA ARG A 103 3.35 -5.26 -12.68
C ARG A 103 4.83 -5.20 -12.33
N VAL A 104 5.32 -6.20 -11.60
CA VAL A 104 6.74 -6.29 -11.21
C VAL A 104 7.29 -7.67 -11.50
N GLU A 105 8.60 -7.75 -11.75
CA GLU A 105 9.31 -9.03 -11.75
C GLU A 105 9.67 -9.40 -10.31
N PRO A 106 9.38 -10.64 -9.85
CA PRO A 106 9.91 -11.12 -8.58
C PRO A 106 11.42 -11.42 -8.71
N ASP A 107 12.13 -11.35 -7.59
CA ASP A 107 13.51 -11.85 -7.49
C ASP A 107 13.57 -13.37 -7.66
N ALA A 108 12.53 -14.08 -7.23
CA ALA A 108 12.37 -15.53 -7.41
C ALA A 108 10.91 -16.00 -7.17
N GLY A 109 10.60 -17.21 -7.60
CA GLY A 109 9.46 -17.97 -7.08
C GLY A 109 9.79 -18.61 -5.72
N ILE A 110 8.77 -18.93 -4.91
CA ILE A 110 8.93 -19.53 -3.57
C ILE A 110 9.77 -20.82 -3.56
N ASP A 111 9.67 -21.66 -4.59
CA ASP A 111 10.42 -22.93 -4.68
C ASP A 111 11.91 -22.67 -4.91
N ALA A 112 12.24 -21.69 -5.75
CA ALA A 112 13.63 -21.29 -5.99
C ALA A 112 14.25 -20.58 -4.78
N PHE A 113 13.45 -19.82 -4.02
CA PHE A 113 13.88 -19.26 -2.74
C PHE A 113 14.23 -20.37 -1.74
N ASP A 114 13.33 -21.34 -1.53
CA ASP A 114 13.55 -22.44 -0.59
C ASP A 114 14.76 -23.32 -0.98
N ALA A 115 14.99 -23.54 -2.27
CA ALA A 115 16.17 -24.25 -2.75
C ALA A 115 17.50 -23.53 -2.43
N ARG A 116 17.51 -22.18 -2.50
CA ARG A 116 18.68 -21.36 -2.12
C ARG A 116 18.81 -21.17 -0.62
N HIS A 117 17.70 -21.27 0.10
CA HIS A 117 17.56 -20.92 1.50
C HIS A 117 16.80 -22.01 2.26
N PRO A 118 17.40 -23.21 2.44
CA PRO A 118 16.73 -24.34 3.10
C PRO A 118 16.27 -24.01 4.53
N ASP A 119 17.03 -23.17 5.24
CA ASP A 119 16.69 -22.69 6.59
C ASP A 119 15.55 -21.64 6.62
N GLY A 120 15.03 -21.25 5.45
CA GLY A 120 13.96 -20.26 5.30
C GLY A 120 14.37 -18.83 5.61
N ALA A 121 13.39 -17.93 5.55
CA ALA A 121 13.53 -16.51 5.88
C ALA A 121 13.54 -16.25 7.39
N ASP A 122 14.13 -15.13 7.81
CA ASP A 122 14.02 -14.67 9.21
C ASP A 122 12.70 -13.92 9.43
N TYR A 123 12.22 -13.22 8.40
CA TYR A 123 10.90 -12.60 8.37
C TYR A 123 10.19 -12.92 7.06
N VAL A 124 8.88 -13.14 7.14
CA VAL A 124 7.99 -13.25 5.98
C VAL A 124 6.95 -12.16 6.08
N ILE A 125 6.90 -11.27 5.09
CA ILE A 125 5.85 -10.26 4.96
C ILE A 125 4.82 -10.78 3.95
N VAL A 126 3.57 -10.83 4.38
CA VAL A 126 2.43 -11.28 3.59
C VAL A 126 1.51 -10.08 3.35
N PRO A 127 1.53 -9.47 2.14
CA PRO A 127 0.61 -8.41 1.75
C PRO A 127 -0.82 -8.94 1.59
N ALA A 128 -1.79 -8.03 1.44
CA ALA A 128 -3.11 -8.42 0.98
C ALA A 128 -3.05 -9.03 -0.43
N VAL A 129 -3.77 -10.14 -0.62
CA VAL A 129 -3.87 -10.85 -1.89
C VAL A 129 -5.32 -11.19 -2.16
N HIS A 130 -5.74 -11.22 -3.43
CA HIS A 130 -7.10 -11.62 -3.77
C HIS A 130 -7.31 -13.13 -3.61
N GLU A 131 -6.29 -13.94 -3.90
CA GLU A 131 -6.32 -15.40 -3.78
C GLU A 131 -5.77 -15.83 -2.41
N ASP A 132 -6.45 -15.42 -1.34
CA ASP A 132 -6.01 -15.65 0.06
C ASP A 132 -6.04 -17.12 0.51
N SER A 133 -6.68 -17.98 -0.28
CA SER A 133 -6.81 -19.42 -0.03
C SER A 133 -5.94 -20.29 -0.94
N ASP A 134 -5.00 -19.72 -1.70
CA ASP A 134 -4.09 -20.49 -2.54
C ASP A 134 -3.29 -21.50 -1.67
N PRO A 135 -3.41 -22.81 -1.93
CA PRO A 135 -2.82 -23.83 -1.06
C PRO A 135 -1.28 -23.80 -1.07
N ARG A 136 -0.62 -23.36 -2.15
CA ARG A 136 0.84 -23.23 -2.20
C ARG A 136 1.30 -22.05 -1.37
N LEU A 137 0.62 -20.91 -1.46
CA LEU A 137 0.92 -19.74 -0.61
C LEU A 137 0.73 -20.09 0.87
N LEU A 138 -0.40 -20.69 1.23
CA LEU A 138 -0.70 -21.10 2.61
C LEU A 138 0.34 -22.08 3.15
N ALA A 139 0.66 -23.13 2.38
CA ALA A 139 1.63 -24.13 2.78
C ALA A 139 3.05 -23.53 2.94
N TRP A 140 3.45 -22.63 2.04
CA TRP A 140 4.76 -21.99 2.10
C TRP A 140 4.87 -21.05 3.31
N VAL A 141 3.89 -20.19 3.56
CA VAL A 141 3.86 -19.31 4.74
C VAL A 141 3.91 -20.14 6.04
N GLN A 142 3.13 -21.22 6.11
CA GLN A 142 3.14 -22.13 7.25
C GLN A 142 4.51 -22.83 7.42
N SER A 143 5.15 -23.23 6.31
CA SER A 143 6.49 -23.82 6.30
C SER A 143 7.54 -22.84 6.84
N GLN A 144 7.57 -21.59 6.37
CA GLN A 144 8.51 -20.58 6.87
C GLN A 144 8.30 -20.30 8.36
N TRP A 145 7.04 -20.22 8.81
CA TRP A 145 6.74 -20.08 10.24
C TRP A 145 7.26 -21.26 11.08
N ARG A 146 7.15 -22.50 10.59
CA ARG A 146 7.72 -23.70 11.25
C ARG A 146 9.25 -23.69 11.26
N LYS A 147 9.89 -23.15 10.22
CA LYS A 147 11.34 -22.90 10.18
C LYS A 147 11.77 -21.79 11.16
N GLY A 148 10.83 -21.08 11.77
CA GLY A 148 11.07 -20.10 12.83
C GLY A 148 10.96 -18.65 12.39
N ALA A 149 10.54 -18.36 11.15
CA ALA A 149 10.36 -16.99 10.68
C ALA A 149 9.35 -16.21 11.55
N THR A 150 9.56 -14.92 11.71
CA THR A 150 8.49 -14.00 12.13
C THR A 150 7.61 -13.71 10.92
N VAL A 151 6.31 -13.97 11.01
CA VAL A 151 5.36 -13.74 9.90
C VAL A 151 4.57 -12.47 10.17
N ILE A 152 4.59 -11.55 9.21
CA ILE A 152 3.99 -10.21 9.27
C ILE A 152 2.87 -10.15 8.23
N GLY A 153 1.62 -10.21 8.66
CA GLY A 153 0.46 -9.99 7.79
C GLY A 153 0.14 -8.50 7.68
N VAL A 154 0.24 -7.92 6.49
CA VAL A 154 -0.05 -6.50 6.24
C VAL A 154 -1.48 -6.37 5.71
N CYS A 155 -2.26 -5.45 6.28
CA CYS A 155 -3.64 -5.20 5.84
C CYS A 155 -4.50 -6.48 5.86
N ASP A 156 -5.05 -6.88 4.71
CA ASP A 156 -5.81 -8.11 4.49
C ASP A 156 -4.92 -9.34 4.25
N GLY A 157 -3.59 -9.22 4.26
CA GLY A 157 -2.67 -10.37 4.28
C GLY A 157 -2.86 -11.26 5.50
N VAL A 158 -3.53 -10.77 6.54
CA VAL A 158 -3.95 -11.56 7.70
C VAL A 158 -4.92 -12.70 7.35
N TRP A 159 -5.69 -12.61 6.25
CA TRP A 159 -6.53 -13.71 5.78
C TRP A 159 -5.69 -14.95 5.45
N VAL A 160 -4.54 -14.76 4.80
CA VAL A 160 -3.58 -15.83 4.51
C VAL A 160 -3.05 -16.44 5.81
N LEU A 161 -2.68 -15.62 6.79
CA LEU A 161 -2.21 -16.12 8.10
C LEU A 161 -3.29 -16.91 8.83
N ALA A 162 -4.53 -16.42 8.82
CA ALA A 162 -5.67 -17.07 9.45
C ALA A 162 -5.97 -18.43 8.80
N ARG A 163 -6.02 -18.49 7.47
CA ARG A 163 -6.25 -19.71 6.69
C ARG A 163 -5.07 -20.70 6.78
N ALA A 164 -3.85 -20.21 6.98
CA ALA A 164 -2.69 -21.04 7.26
C ALA A 164 -2.68 -21.63 8.69
N GLY A 165 -3.69 -21.30 9.50
CA GLY A 165 -3.86 -21.79 10.87
C GLY A 165 -2.91 -21.11 11.87
N LEU A 166 -2.37 -19.94 11.54
CA LEU A 166 -1.35 -19.28 12.37
C LEU A 166 -1.94 -18.41 13.49
N LEU A 167 -3.23 -18.06 13.43
CA LEU A 167 -3.85 -17.07 14.32
C LEU A 167 -4.77 -17.64 15.40
N ASP A 168 -4.99 -18.95 15.43
CA ASP A 168 -5.85 -19.56 16.45
C ASP A 168 -5.25 -19.37 17.86
N GLY A 169 -6.05 -18.83 18.78
CA GLY A 169 -5.63 -18.47 20.14
C GLY A 169 -4.71 -17.25 20.25
N ARG A 170 -4.41 -16.54 19.14
CA ARG A 170 -3.50 -15.38 19.12
C ARG A 170 -4.21 -14.05 19.03
N ARG A 171 -3.49 -12.99 19.39
CA ARG A 171 -3.89 -11.62 19.13
C ARG A 171 -3.54 -11.21 17.70
N ALA A 172 -4.48 -10.55 17.03
CA ALA A 172 -4.26 -10.00 15.69
C ALA A 172 -5.05 -8.70 15.47
N THR A 173 -4.63 -7.90 14.50
CA THR A 173 -5.41 -6.79 13.94
C THR A 173 -5.51 -6.97 12.42
N SER A 174 -6.32 -6.15 11.74
CA SER A 174 -6.53 -6.20 10.30
C SER A 174 -7.06 -4.88 9.78
N HIS A 175 -7.20 -4.77 8.45
CA HIS A 175 -7.89 -3.67 7.80
C HIS A 175 -9.32 -3.52 8.34
N TRP A 176 -9.74 -2.28 8.64
CA TRP A 176 -11.03 -1.99 9.31
C TRP A 176 -12.23 -2.67 8.65
N TYR A 177 -12.25 -2.74 7.31
CA TYR A 177 -13.34 -3.32 6.53
C TYR A 177 -13.50 -4.83 6.75
N SER A 178 -12.41 -5.56 6.96
CA SER A 178 -12.39 -7.02 7.04
C SER A 178 -12.59 -7.58 8.44
N ARG A 179 -12.41 -6.73 9.47
CA ARG A 179 -12.39 -7.15 10.89
C ARG A 179 -13.63 -7.93 11.32
N ASP A 180 -14.83 -7.50 10.94
CA ASP A 180 -16.07 -8.18 11.33
C ASP A 180 -16.19 -9.56 10.65
N ALA A 181 -15.77 -9.66 9.38
CA ALA A 181 -15.78 -10.92 8.65
C ALA A 181 -14.75 -11.90 9.21
N LEU A 182 -13.55 -11.41 9.53
CA LEU A 182 -12.49 -12.14 10.19
C LEU A 182 -12.90 -12.65 11.56
N ALA A 183 -13.52 -11.81 12.39
CA ALA A 183 -14.01 -12.20 13.71
C ALA A 183 -15.08 -13.31 13.64
N ARG A 184 -15.93 -13.31 12.61
CA ARG A 184 -16.91 -14.38 12.38
C ARG A 184 -16.28 -15.68 11.87
N GLN A 185 -15.32 -15.60 10.95
CA GLN A 185 -14.69 -16.77 10.34
C GLN A 185 -13.61 -17.41 11.22
N PHE A 186 -12.94 -16.61 12.05
CA PHE A 186 -11.85 -17.04 12.94
C PHE A 186 -12.12 -16.58 14.38
N PRO A 187 -13.14 -17.13 15.06
CA PRO A 187 -13.53 -16.72 16.41
C PRO A 187 -12.48 -17.09 17.48
N GLY A 188 -11.55 -18.00 17.17
CA GLY A 188 -10.42 -18.34 18.05
C GLY A 188 -9.33 -17.27 18.10
N THR A 189 -9.34 -16.30 17.16
CA THR A 189 -8.40 -15.17 17.13
C THR A 189 -8.93 -14.00 17.95
N GLN A 190 -8.07 -13.42 18.78
CA GLN A 190 -8.36 -12.23 19.58
C GLN A 190 -8.12 -10.96 18.74
N TRP A 191 -9.16 -10.45 18.09
CA TRP A 191 -9.09 -9.27 17.23
C TRP A 191 -8.97 -7.97 18.04
N VAL A 192 -7.78 -7.35 17.99
CA VAL A 192 -7.43 -6.13 18.72
C VAL A 192 -7.79 -4.90 17.89
N SER A 193 -8.39 -3.91 18.55
CA SER A 193 -8.67 -2.58 17.97
C SER A 193 -7.71 -1.53 18.52
N GLY A 194 -7.62 -0.38 17.84
CA GLY A 194 -6.88 0.77 18.36
C GLY A 194 -5.37 0.68 18.21
N GLN A 195 -4.88 -0.40 17.60
CA GLN A 195 -3.47 -0.69 17.39
C GLN A 195 -3.20 -0.83 15.89
N ARG A 196 -2.25 -0.05 15.40
CA ARG A 196 -1.83 -0.01 14.00
C ARG A 196 -1.19 -1.32 13.58
N TYR A 197 -0.44 -1.92 14.50
CA TYR A 197 0.08 -3.27 14.38
C TYR A 197 0.08 -3.95 15.76
N VAL A 198 -0.03 -5.27 15.76
CA VAL A 198 -0.08 -6.12 16.94
C VAL A 198 1.00 -7.17 16.82
N VAL A 199 1.82 -7.30 17.86
CA VAL A 199 2.82 -8.37 17.99
C VAL A 199 2.29 -9.42 18.97
N ASP A 200 2.31 -10.68 18.53
CA ASP A 200 2.03 -11.86 19.34
C ASP A 200 3.09 -12.92 19.02
N GLN A 201 4.14 -12.97 19.84
CA GLN A 201 5.31 -13.81 19.61
C GLN A 201 5.90 -13.56 18.19
N ARG A 202 5.99 -14.60 17.35
CA ARG A 202 6.50 -14.53 15.97
C ARG A 202 5.42 -14.19 14.94
N ILE A 203 4.25 -13.73 15.36
CA ILE A 203 3.21 -13.25 14.47
C ILE A 203 3.04 -11.76 14.68
N VAL A 204 3.09 -11.00 13.59
CA VAL A 204 2.79 -9.58 13.56
C VAL A 204 1.66 -9.38 12.56
N THR A 205 0.69 -8.54 12.91
CA THR A 205 -0.40 -8.18 12.00
C THR A 205 -0.57 -6.67 12.00
N THR A 206 -0.93 -6.09 10.85
CA THR A 206 -1.12 -4.65 10.72
C THR A 206 -2.54 -4.33 10.25
N THR A 207 -2.93 -3.08 10.49
CA THR A 207 -4.11 -2.47 9.88
C THR A 207 -3.84 -2.10 8.42
N GLY A 208 -4.78 -1.39 7.80
CA GLY A 208 -4.83 -1.09 6.39
C GLY A 208 -3.74 -0.18 5.84
N VAL A 209 -3.37 -0.48 4.61
CA VAL A 209 -2.50 0.20 3.65
C VAL A 209 -1.47 1.18 4.23
N SER A 210 -1.89 2.35 4.74
CA SER A 210 -0.98 3.34 5.33
C SER A 210 -0.17 2.78 6.52
N ALA A 211 -0.66 1.75 7.20
CA ALA A 211 0.03 1.06 8.28
C ALA A 211 1.29 0.28 7.84
N SER A 212 1.47 0.02 6.55
CA SER A 212 2.67 -0.61 5.99
C SER A 212 3.94 0.20 6.27
N ILE A 213 3.88 1.54 6.23
CA ILE A 213 5.01 2.43 6.53
C ILE A 213 5.50 2.27 7.98
N PRO A 214 4.66 2.50 9.01
CA PRO A 214 5.10 2.41 10.40
C PRO A 214 5.48 0.97 10.82
N ALA A 215 4.80 -0.06 10.30
CA ALA A 215 5.22 -1.44 10.56
C ALA A 215 6.61 -1.74 9.98
N SER A 216 6.90 -1.23 8.77
CA SER A 216 8.23 -1.35 8.16
C SER A 216 9.30 -0.57 8.92
N LEU A 217 8.99 0.64 9.39
CA LEU A 217 9.89 1.43 10.25
C LEU A 217 10.16 0.76 11.59
N ALA A 218 9.15 0.14 12.21
CA ALA A 218 9.32 -0.64 13.43
C ALA A 218 10.20 -1.88 13.22
N LEU A 219 10.09 -2.53 12.04
CA LEU A 219 11.01 -3.59 11.65
C LEU A 219 12.43 -3.04 11.46
N VAL A 220 12.62 -1.92 10.75
CA VAL A 220 13.94 -1.27 10.62
C VAL A 220 14.54 -0.92 11.98
N GLN A 221 13.74 -0.43 12.93
CA GLN A 221 14.20 -0.16 14.29
C GLN A 221 14.70 -1.44 14.97
N THR A 222 14.02 -2.57 14.75
CA THR A 222 14.41 -3.87 15.30
C THR A 222 15.70 -4.39 14.68
N LEU A 223 15.91 -4.16 13.37
CA LEU A 223 17.05 -4.68 12.63
C LEU A 223 18.32 -3.81 12.72
N ALA A 224 18.17 -2.48 12.70
CA ALA A 224 19.27 -1.52 12.59
C ALA A 224 19.24 -0.43 13.67
N GLY A 225 18.34 -0.54 14.65
CA GLY A 225 18.24 0.39 15.77
C GLY A 225 17.43 1.66 15.46
N PRO A 226 17.07 2.41 16.52
CA PRO A 226 16.17 3.56 16.42
C PRO A 226 16.74 4.72 15.58
N GLN A 227 18.07 4.88 15.53
CA GLN A 227 18.71 5.94 14.76
C GLN A 227 18.49 5.77 13.25
N ARG A 228 18.62 4.54 12.73
CA ARG A 228 18.38 4.26 11.31
C ARG A 228 16.89 4.41 10.97
N ALA A 229 16.00 3.89 11.83
CA ALA A 229 14.56 4.04 11.66
C ALA A 229 14.13 5.52 11.65
N GLN A 230 14.66 6.35 12.56
CA GLN A 230 14.35 7.78 12.60
C GLN A 230 14.87 8.54 11.38
N ALA A 231 16.06 8.19 10.88
CA ALA A 231 16.59 8.78 9.65
C ALA A 231 15.68 8.47 8.46
N LEU A 232 15.29 7.20 8.31
CA LEU A 232 14.41 6.75 7.24
C LEU A 232 13.00 7.35 7.36
N ALA A 233 12.46 7.49 8.57
CA ALA A 233 11.18 8.18 8.80
C ALA A 233 11.23 9.63 8.27
N ARG A 234 12.31 10.37 8.52
CA ARG A 234 12.50 11.72 7.97
C ARG A 234 12.62 11.73 6.45
N GLU A 235 13.36 10.79 5.87
CA GLU A 235 13.50 10.63 4.41
C GLU A 235 12.14 10.37 3.74
N LEU A 236 11.25 9.62 4.39
CA LEU A 236 9.91 9.31 3.90
C LEU A 236 8.88 10.42 4.18
N GLY A 237 9.20 11.39 5.04
CA GLY A 237 8.25 12.40 5.53
C GLY A 237 7.29 11.88 6.60
N ALA A 238 7.58 10.75 7.25
CA ALA A 238 6.78 10.19 8.32
C ALA A 238 7.05 10.89 9.67
N ALA A 239 6.00 11.33 10.35
CA ALA A 239 6.12 11.99 11.66
C ALA A 239 6.52 11.02 12.80
N GLY A 240 6.22 9.73 12.64
CA GLY A 240 6.50 8.69 13.63
C GLY A 240 5.95 7.33 13.18
N TRP A 241 6.15 6.30 14.00
CA TRP A 241 5.69 4.94 13.74
C TRP A 241 5.15 4.23 14.97
N ASP A 242 4.47 4.97 15.84
CA ASP A 242 3.82 4.39 17.02
C ASP A 242 2.78 3.30 16.66
N THR A 243 2.32 2.57 17.67
CA THR A 243 1.24 1.60 17.48
C THR A 243 -0.14 2.22 17.62
N ALA A 244 -0.28 3.45 18.13
CA ALA A 244 -1.59 4.03 18.39
C ALA A 244 -2.33 4.31 17.08
N HIS A 245 -3.56 3.84 16.98
CA HIS A 245 -4.37 4.01 15.76
C HIS A 245 -5.81 4.32 16.10
N PRO A 246 -6.43 5.38 15.54
CA PRO A 246 -7.84 5.69 15.80
C PRO A 246 -8.77 4.76 15.02
N SER A 247 -8.70 3.44 15.26
CA SER A 247 -9.45 2.43 14.48
C SER A 247 -10.96 2.66 14.45
N ALA A 248 -11.52 3.34 15.45
CA ALA A 248 -12.95 3.64 15.54
C ALA A 248 -13.42 4.73 14.54
N GLU A 249 -12.49 5.52 13.98
CA GLU A 249 -12.81 6.54 12.98
C GLU A 249 -13.14 5.93 11.61
N PHE A 250 -12.63 4.74 11.32
CA PHE A 250 -12.76 4.09 10.02
C PHE A 250 -14.04 3.25 9.95
N ARG A 251 -15.09 3.83 9.37
CA ARG A 251 -16.37 3.17 9.13
C ARG A 251 -17.01 3.65 7.85
N LEU A 252 -17.66 2.73 7.13
CA LEU A 252 -18.53 3.10 6.02
C LEU A 252 -19.74 3.87 6.54
N THR A 253 -20.08 4.94 5.85
CA THR A 253 -21.27 5.74 6.11
C THR A 253 -22.09 5.81 4.83
N ALA A 254 -23.37 6.17 4.94
CA ALA A 254 -24.22 6.39 3.76
C ALA A 254 -23.61 7.42 2.78
N ARG A 255 -22.88 8.43 3.30
CA ARG A 255 -22.16 9.40 2.47
C ARG A 255 -21.05 8.74 1.65
N HIS A 256 -20.24 7.87 2.28
CA HIS A 256 -19.18 7.14 1.59
C HIS A 256 -19.75 6.23 0.49
N LEU A 257 -20.84 5.52 0.77
CA LEU A 257 -21.52 4.67 -0.21
C LEU A 257 -22.10 5.48 -1.37
N ALA A 258 -22.72 6.63 -1.08
CA ALA A 258 -23.23 7.54 -2.12
C ALA A 258 -22.09 8.10 -2.98
N THR A 259 -20.95 8.47 -2.39
CA THR A 259 -19.75 8.88 -3.13
C THR A 259 -19.23 7.76 -4.02
N ALA A 260 -19.08 6.54 -3.49
CA ALA A 260 -18.60 5.40 -4.26
C ALA A 260 -19.52 5.10 -5.47
N ALA A 261 -20.84 5.08 -5.24
CA ALA A 261 -21.83 4.90 -6.29
C ALA A 261 -21.80 6.03 -7.32
N GLY A 262 -21.71 7.29 -6.89
CA GLY A 262 -21.59 8.45 -7.77
C GLY A 262 -20.33 8.39 -8.63
N ASN A 263 -19.20 8.00 -8.04
CA ASN A 263 -17.93 7.89 -8.73
C ASN A 263 -17.97 6.80 -9.82
N TRP A 264 -18.51 5.63 -9.47
CA TRP A 264 -18.67 4.50 -10.38
C TRP A 264 -19.69 4.79 -11.50
N LEU A 265 -20.82 5.45 -11.19
CA LEU A 265 -21.85 5.80 -12.18
C LEU A 265 -21.44 6.91 -13.13
N ALA A 266 -20.44 7.72 -12.79
CA ALA A 266 -19.92 8.78 -13.63
C ALA A 266 -19.02 8.24 -14.77
N PHE A 267 -19.57 7.28 -15.53
CA PHE A 267 -18.96 6.55 -16.66
C PHE A 267 -18.25 7.48 -17.65
N TRP A 268 -18.87 8.61 -18.01
CA TRP A 268 -18.33 9.60 -18.96
C TRP A 268 -17.12 10.39 -18.46
N GLY A 269 -16.80 10.31 -17.16
CA GLY A 269 -15.66 10.99 -16.56
C GLY A 269 -14.66 10.03 -15.91
N HIS A 270 -14.67 8.75 -16.26
CA HIS A 270 -13.60 7.84 -15.86
C HIS A 270 -12.33 8.18 -16.62
N GLU A 271 -11.25 8.34 -15.88
CA GLU A 271 -9.97 8.75 -16.42
C GLU A 271 -8.98 7.60 -16.40
N ARG A 272 -8.15 7.55 -17.43
CA ARG A 272 -6.99 6.67 -17.49
C ARG A 272 -5.77 7.56 -17.29
N LEU A 273 -5.07 7.42 -16.16
CA LEU A 273 -3.85 8.17 -15.88
C LEU A 273 -2.62 7.29 -16.17
N GLN A 274 -1.61 7.89 -16.79
CA GLN A 274 -0.36 7.20 -17.11
C GLN A 274 0.73 7.57 -16.10
N ALA A 275 1.19 6.57 -15.34
CA ALA A 275 2.33 6.68 -14.45
C ALA A 275 3.61 6.42 -15.24
N ALA A 276 4.44 7.46 -15.39
CA ALA A 276 5.72 7.30 -16.07
C ALA A 276 6.71 6.56 -15.16
N LEU A 277 7.19 5.40 -15.61
CA LEU A 277 8.27 4.67 -14.96
C LEU A 277 9.61 5.22 -15.43
N THR A 278 10.43 5.66 -14.48
CA THR A 278 11.77 6.19 -14.75
C THR A 278 12.80 5.39 -13.95
N PRO A 279 13.93 4.97 -14.55
CA PRO A 279 15.00 4.29 -13.83
C PRO A 279 15.43 5.08 -12.58
N GLY A 280 15.52 4.41 -11.44
CA GLY A 280 15.86 5.03 -10.16
C GLY A 280 14.76 5.96 -9.58
N GLY A 281 13.55 5.95 -10.12
CA GLY A 281 12.42 6.69 -9.54
C GLY A 281 11.97 6.12 -8.20
N ASP A 282 11.39 6.96 -7.34
CA ASP A 282 10.86 6.57 -6.03
C ASP A 282 9.58 5.74 -6.20
N ASP A 283 9.73 4.42 -6.10
CA ASP A 283 8.65 3.43 -6.21
C ASP A 283 7.70 3.42 -5.02
N VAL A 284 8.16 3.77 -3.82
CA VAL A 284 7.29 3.88 -2.63
C VAL A 284 6.32 5.04 -2.80
N ALA A 285 6.83 6.22 -3.17
CA ALA A 285 5.99 7.39 -3.43
C ALA A 285 5.07 7.15 -4.64
N LEU A 286 5.59 6.54 -5.71
CA LEU A 286 4.79 6.22 -6.90
C LEU A 286 3.65 5.24 -6.57
N ALA A 287 3.92 4.20 -5.79
CA ALA A 287 2.92 3.23 -5.37
C ALA A 287 1.80 3.88 -4.56
N LEU A 288 2.15 4.72 -3.58
CA LEU A 288 1.17 5.44 -2.75
C LEU A 288 0.27 6.37 -3.58
N VAL A 289 0.86 7.14 -4.51
CA VAL A 289 0.10 8.05 -5.38
C VAL A 289 -0.79 7.26 -6.34
N ALA A 290 -0.26 6.24 -7.02
CA ALA A 290 -1.00 5.44 -7.96
C ALA A 290 -2.19 4.71 -7.30
N ASP A 291 -1.96 4.12 -6.13
CA ASP A 291 -3.00 3.44 -5.36
C ASP A 291 -4.10 4.41 -4.91
N ALA A 292 -3.74 5.58 -4.36
CA ALA A 292 -4.70 6.60 -3.97
C ALA A 292 -5.62 7.03 -5.12
N TYR A 293 -5.05 7.30 -6.30
CA TYR A 293 -5.84 7.65 -7.48
C TYR A 293 -6.76 6.51 -7.92
N ALA A 294 -6.25 5.29 -7.99
CA ALA A 294 -7.01 4.14 -8.46
C ALA A 294 -8.18 3.77 -7.52
N ARG A 295 -8.06 4.05 -6.21
CA ARG A 295 -9.13 3.88 -5.22
C ARG A 295 -10.24 4.93 -5.28
N SER A 296 -10.11 5.96 -6.13
CA SER A 296 -11.16 6.97 -6.31
C SER A 296 -12.41 6.43 -7.00
N TYR A 297 -12.30 5.30 -7.70
CA TYR A 297 -13.30 4.77 -8.67
C TYR A 297 -13.60 5.75 -9.81
N ARG A 298 -12.79 6.80 -9.96
CA ARG A 298 -12.81 7.74 -11.07
C ARG A 298 -11.64 7.51 -12.01
N THR A 299 -10.62 6.78 -11.54
CA THR A 299 -9.33 6.67 -12.23
C THR A 299 -8.88 5.22 -12.31
N THR A 300 -8.33 4.84 -13.46
CA THR A 300 -7.43 3.69 -13.59
C THR A 300 -6.02 4.22 -13.83
N VAL A 301 -5.01 3.51 -13.30
CA VAL A 301 -3.61 3.89 -13.49
C VAL A 301 -2.90 2.80 -14.27
N ASP A 302 -2.25 3.20 -15.36
CA ASP A 302 -1.38 2.33 -16.15
C ASP A 302 0.03 2.88 -16.17
N SER A 303 1.00 1.98 -16.20
CA SER A 303 2.41 2.33 -16.28
C SER A 303 2.87 2.51 -17.73
N VAL A 304 3.71 3.51 -17.95
CA VAL A 304 4.34 3.77 -19.24
C VAL A 304 5.85 3.95 -19.11
N SER A 305 6.60 3.43 -20.08
CA SER A 305 8.05 3.66 -20.21
C SER A 305 8.34 4.21 -21.60
N SER A 306 9.20 5.23 -21.69
CA SER A 306 9.66 5.80 -22.96
C SER A 306 10.90 5.12 -23.53
N GLY A 307 11.39 4.05 -22.89
CA GLY A 307 12.64 3.41 -23.24
C GLY A 307 12.60 1.90 -23.01
N PRO A 308 13.07 1.41 -21.86
CA PRO A 308 13.24 -0.03 -21.66
C PRO A 308 11.89 -0.72 -21.39
N ALA A 309 11.82 -2.00 -21.78
CA ALA A 309 10.69 -2.89 -21.53
C ALA A 309 10.60 -3.35 -20.06
N THR A 310 11.63 -3.07 -19.26
CA THR A 310 11.66 -3.25 -17.82
C THR A 310 12.33 -2.02 -17.18
N VAL A 311 11.85 -1.57 -16.03
CA VAL A 311 12.38 -0.36 -15.37
C VAL A 311 12.77 -0.70 -13.94
N ARG A 312 14.08 -0.62 -13.64
CA ARG A 312 14.58 -0.78 -12.28
C ARG A 312 14.37 0.52 -11.50
N MET A 313 13.60 0.44 -10.42
CA MET A 313 13.25 1.56 -9.55
C MET A 313 14.32 1.80 -8.47
N ALA A 314 14.16 2.86 -7.67
CA ALA A 314 15.10 3.24 -6.61
C ALA A 314 15.34 2.11 -5.58
N SER A 315 14.30 1.33 -5.25
CA SER A 315 14.43 0.18 -4.34
C SER A 315 15.20 -1.01 -4.93
N GLY A 316 15.40 -1.04 -6.25
CA GLY A 316 15.89 -2.20 -6.96
C GLY A 316 14.78 -3.08 -7.58
N LEU A 317 13.50 -2.91 -7.20
CA LEU A 317 12.38 -3.60 -7.88
C LEU A 317 12.37 -3.31 -9.38
N VAL A 318 12.06 -4.32 -10.16
CA VAL A 318 11.93 -4.20 -11.61
C VAL A 318 10.45 -4.14 -11.98
N PHE A 319 10.01 -2.98 -12.44
CA PHE A 319 8.65 -2.75 -12.90
C PHE A 319 8.52 -3.07 -14.39
N LEU A 320 7.38 -3.64 -14.75
CA LEU A 320 7.00 -3.98 -16.12
C LEU A 320 5.95 -2.97 -16.61
N PRO A 321 6.30 -2.01 -17.49
CA PRO A 321 5.36 -1.05 -18.02
C PRO A 321 4.22 -1.74 -18.80
N ASP A 322 2.99 -1.25 -18.62
CA ASP A 322 1.83 -1.68 -19.40
C ASP A 322 1.94 -1.23 -20.86
N THR A 323 2.63 -0.12 -21.10
CA THR A 323 2.94 0.37 -22.45
C THR A 323 4.38 0.86 -22.55
N VAL A 324 5.13 0.30 -23.49
CA VAL A 324 6.42 0.84 -23.92
C VAL A 324 6.18 1.71 -25.15
N ARG A 325 6.61 2.97 -25.10
CA ARG A 325 6.40 3.93 -26.19
C ARG A 325 7.73 4.54 -26.64
N PRO A 326 7.92 4.79 -27.95
CA PRO A 326 9.04 5.61 -28.41
C PRO A 326 8.97 7.04 -27.82
N PRO A 327 10.11 7.68 -27.50
CA PRO A 327 10.16 9.03 -26.94
C PRO A 327 9.43 10.11 -27.75
N SER A 328 9.27 9.89 -29.07
CA SER A 328 8.73 10.86 -30.03
C SER A 328 7.21 10.76 -30.25
N THR A 329 6.51 9.84 -29.58
CA THR A 329 5.07 9.63 -29.81
C THR A 329 4.23 10.38 -28.75
N PRO A 330 3.51 11.46 -29.11
CA PRO A 330 2.69 12.23 -28.16
C PRO A 330 1.61 11.35 -27.51
N SER A 331 1.33 11.60 -26.21
CA SER A 331 0.22 10.98 -25.49
C SER A 331 -0.96 11.91 -25.42
N ASN A 332 -2.13 11.44 -25.85
CA ASN A 332 -3.40 12.12 -25.56
C ASN A 332 -3.97 11.70 -24.20
N THR A 333 -3.26 10.84 -23.45
CA THR A 333 -3.66 10.36 -22.13
C THR A 333 -3.04 11.22 -21.05
N SER A 334 -3.83 11.62 -20.05
CA SER A 334 -3.35 12.41 -18.92
C SER A 334 -2.29 11.66 -18.10
N ALA A 335 -1.27 12.37 -17.65
CA ALA A 335 -0.25 11.81 -16.78
C ALA A 335 -0.73 11.74 -15.33
N LEU A 336 -0.34 10.69 -14.61
CA LEU A 336 -0.38 10.68 -13.15
C LEU A 336 0.63 11.71 -12.64
N PRO A 337 0.30 12.53 -11.61
CA PRO A 337 1.27 13.42 -10.98
C PRO A 337 2.51 12.66 -10.56
N ARG A 338 3.70 13.13 -10.98
CA ARG A 338 4.97 12.51 -10.59
C ARG A 338 5.29 12.92 -9.16
N PRO A 339 5.53 11.96 -8.24
CA PRO A 339 5.98 12.30 -6.91
C PRO A 339 7.36 12.98 -6.95
N THR A 340 7.44 14.19 -6.44
CA THR A 340 8.70 14.93 -6.24
C THR A 340 9.01 15.19 -4.76
N ALA A 341 8.02 14.98 -3.90
CA ALA A 341 8.13 15.07 -2.46
C ALA A 341 8.43 13.69 -1.83
N PRO A 342 8.88 13.64 -0.56
CA PRO A 342 8.94 12.40 0.21
C PRO A 342 7.63 11.61 0.17
N ALA A 343 7.72 10.28 0.26
CA ALA A 343 6.60 9.36 0.01
C ALA A 343 5.30 9.69 0.76
N VAL A 344 5.38 10.03 2.05
CA VAL A 344 4.19 10.43 2.84
C VAL A 344 3.61 11.75 2.36
N ALA A 345 4.47 12.74 2.08
CA ALA A 345 4.03 14.03 1.55
C ALA A 345 3.44 13.92 0.13
N ALA A 346 3.94 12.98 -0.68
CA ALA A 346 3.36 12.69 -1.99
C ALA A 346 1.94 12.08 -1.89
N LEU A 347 1.70 11.21 -0.89
CA LEU A 347 0.35 10.73 -0.59
C LEU A 347 -0.57 11.87 -0.16
N ASP A 348 -0.09 12.76 0.72
CA ASP A 348 -0.85 13.93 1.17
C ASP A 348 -1.26 14.81 -0.01
N GLN A 349 -0.33 15.09 -0.92
CA GLN A 349 -0.57 15.85 -2.15
C GLN A 349 -1.57 15.13 -3.07
N ALA A 350 -1.43 13.83 -3.28
CA ALA A 350 -2.38 13.06 -4.10
C ALA A 350 -3.81 13.12 -3.55
N LEU A 351 -3.99 13.04 -2.23
CA LEU A 351 -5.31 13.16 -1.61
C LEU A 351 -5.92 14.56 -1.79
N VAL A 352 -5.10 15.61 -1.65
CA VAL A 352 -5.53 17.00 -1.92
C VAL A 352 -5.93 17.15 -3.39
N ASP A 353 -5.10 16.68 -4.31
CA ASP A 353 -5.33 16.77 -5.76
C ASP A 353 -6.58 15.99 -6.19
N ILE A 354 -6.81 14.80 -5.63
CA ILE A 354 -8.06 14.03 -5.80
C ILE A 354 -9.26 14.84 -5.32
N GLY A 355 -9.14 15.55 -4.19
CA GLY A 355 -10.20 16.41 -3.65
C GLY A 355 -10.51 17.60 -4.56
N GLN A 356 -9.50 18.19 -5.17
CA GLN A 356 -9.65 19.26 -6.16
C GLN A 356 -10.25 18.75 -7.47
N ARG A 357 -9.83 17.56 -7.92
CA ARG A 357 -10.20 16.98 -9.22
C ARG A 357 -11.60 16.34 -9.22
N TYR A 358 -11.93 15.61 -8.16
CA TYR A 358 -13.14 14.77 -8.06
C TYR A 358 -14.04 15.12 -6.87
N GLY A 359 -13.72 16.20 -6.15
CA GLY A 359 -14.45 16.66 -4.97
C GLY A 359 -13.96 16.04 -3.66
N GLN A 360 -14.12 16.80 -2.58
CA GLN A 360 -13.63 16.45 -1.25
C GLN A 360 -14.26 15.15 -0.68
N GLY A 361 -15.48 14.81 -1.10
CA GLY A 361 -16.09 13.52 -0.76
C GLY A 361 -15.30 12.33 -1.30
N THR A 362 -14.77 12.45 -2.52
CA THR A 362 -13.92 11.42 -3.15
C THR A 362 -12.60 11.30 -2.41
N ALA A 363 -11.94 12.40 -2.06
CA ALA A 363 -10.71 12.38 -1.26
C ALA A 363 -10.93 11.70 0.10
N ALA A 364 -12.03 12.03 0.80
CA ALA A 364 -12.38 11.39 2.06
C ALA A 364 -12.66 9.88 1.90
N PHE A 365 -13.31 9.48 0.80
CA PHE A 365 -13.55 8.06 0.49
C PHE A 365 -12.25 7.29 0.19
N VAL A 366 -11.31 7.90 -0.54
CA VAL A 366 -9.98 7.31 -0.77
C VAL A 366 -9.21 7.21 0.54
N ALA A 367 -9.19 8.27 1.35
CA ALA A 367 -8.51 8.28 2.64
C ALA A 367 -9.05 7.19 3.58
N LEU A 368 -10.37 6.97 3.61
CA LEU A 368 -10.99 5.88 4.37
C LEU A 368 -10.46 4.50 3.93
N GLN A 369 -10.37 4.24 2.63
CA GLN A 369 -9.86 2.97 2.10
C GLN A 369 -8.37 2.75 2.41
N LEU A 370 -7.58 3.82 2.49
CA LEU A 370 -6.15 3.75 2.81
C LEU A 370 -5.85 3.71 4.32
N GLU A 371 -6.88 3.75 5.16
CA GLU A 371 -6.79 4.01 6.61
C GLU A 371 -6.03 5.29 6.96
N TYR A 372 -6.13 6.29 6.09
CA TYR A 372 -5.50 7.59 6.28
C TYR A 372 -6.35 8.49 7.20
N PRO A 373 -5.81 8.99 8.34
CA PRO A 373 -6.61 9.69 9.34
C PRO A 373 -7.30 10.96 8.81
N ALA A 374 -8.58 11.14 9.14
CA ALA A 374 -9.37 12.29 8.68
C ALA A 374 -8.77 13.64 9.15
N GLY A 375 -8.21 13.68 10.37
CA GLY A 375 -7.52 14.85 10.89
C GLY A 375 -6.24 15.18 10.12
N ALA A 376 -5.52 14.19 9.59
CA ALA A 376 -4.37 14.42 8.73
C ALA A 376 -4.81 14.99 7.38
N LEU A 377 -5.88 14.44 6.79
CA LEU A 377 -6.42 14.91 5.51
C LEU A 377 -6.85 16.38 5.60
N ALA A 378 -7.57 16.74 6.66
CA ALA A 378 -7.99 18.12 6.88
C ALA A 378 -6.80 19.08 7.01
N ARG A 379 -5.71 18.68 7.68
CA ARG A 379 -4.48 19.48 7.76
C ARG A 379 -3.85 19.68 6.38
N SER A 380 -3.76 18.62 5.57
CA SER A 380 -3.19 18.70 4.22
C SER A 380 -3.99 19.62 3.30
N ILE A 381 -5.34 19.53 3.35
CA ILE A 381 -6.23 20.42 2.60
C ILE A 381 -6.04 21.88 3.03
N ASN A 382 -6.01 22.14 4.34
CA ASN A 382 -5.84 23.50 4.86
C ASN A 382 -4.46 24.08 4.51
N ALA A 383 -3.40 23.27 4.58
CA ALA A 383 -2.06 23.69 4.21
C ALA A 383 -1.96 24.05 2.71
N ALA A 384 -2.60 23.27 1.83
CA ALA A 384 -2.67 23.56 0.42
C ALA A 384 -3.45 24.87 0.12
N ALA A 385 -4.56 25.12 0.82
CA ALA A 385 -5.34 26.34 0.68
C ALA A 385 -4.60 27.61 1.16
N ALA A 386 -3.68 27.46 2.12
CA ALA A 386 -2.87 28.55 2.65
C ALA A 386 -1.66 28.92 1.77
N THR A 387 -1.34 28.10 0.76
CA THR A 387 -0.22 28.37 -0.17
C THR A 387 -0.76 29.15 -1.38
N PRO A 388 -0.42 30.44 -1.55
CA PRO A 388 -0.92 31.22 -2.69
C PRO A 388 -0.45 30.61 -4.01
N ALA A 389 -1.34 30.57 -5.01
CA ALA A 389 -0.97 30.14 -6.36
C ALA A 389 0.21 30.99 -6.86
N PRO A 390 1.20 30.38 -7.56
CA PRO A 390 2.29 31.16 -8.15
C PRO A 390 1.69 32.24 -9.07
N ALA A 391 2.13 33.48 -8.88
CA ALA A 391 1.72 34.59 -9.73
C ALA A 391 1.97 34.22 -11.20
N PRO A 392 1.02 34.50 -12.12
CA PRO A 392 1.22 34.22 -13.53
C PRO A 392 2.51 34.91 -13.98
N ALA A 393 3.40 34.13 -14.61
CA ALA A 393 4.66 34.67 -15.11
C ALA A 393 4.35 35.88 -15.99
N ALA A 394 4.82 37.05 -15.57
CA ALA A 394 4.65 38.28 -16.34
C ALA A 394 5.23 38.04 -17.73
N ALA A 395 4.36 38.10 -18.75
CA ALA A 395 4.79 38.06 -20.14
C ALA A 395 5.80 39.20 -20.33
N LYS A 396 7.06 38.84 -20.56
CA LYS A 396 8.07 39.81 -21.02
C LYS A 396 7.57 40.34 -22.35
N THR A 397 6.94 41.52 -22.33
CA THR A 397 6.74 42.33 -23.53
C THR A 397 8.12 42.61 -24.11
N ALA A 398 8.43 41.96 -25.22
CA ALA A 398 9.59 42.29 -26.03
C ALA A 398 9.44 43.75 -26.46
N GLY A 399 10.29 44.62 -25.92
CA GLY A 399 10.44 45.98 -26.40
C GLY A 399 10.98 45.93 -27.82
N SER A 400 10.13 46.29 -28.78
CA SER A 400 10.53 46.63 -30.14
C SER A 400 11.34 47.92 -30.09
N THR A 401 12.66 47.83 -30.16
CA THR A 401 13.51 48.92 -30.62
C THR A 401 13.66 48.78 -32.13
N ALA A 402 12.79 49.44 -32.88
CA ALA A 402 13.01 49.70 -34.28
C ALA A 402 14.06 50.82 -34.37
N GLU A 403 15.26 50.49 -34.84
CA GLU A 403 16.24 51.47 -35.30
C GLU A 403 15.69 52.18 -36.55
N ASN A 404 15.70 53.51 -36.52
CA ASN A 404 15.33 54.39 -37.62
C ASN A 404 16.55 54.59 -38.53
N PRO A 405 16.55 54.15 -39.80
CA PRO A 405 17.71 54.27 -40.67
C PRO A 405 17.65 55.57 -41.48
N TRP A 406 17.51 56.73 -40.83
CA TRP A 406 17.70 58.06 -41.42
C TRP A 406 17.93 59.07 -40.28
N ASP A 407 19.15 59.10 -39.74
CA ASP A 407 19.76 60.25 -39.05
C ASP A 407 21.29 60.12 -39.07
#